data_AF-C4V7C6-F1
#
_entry.id   AF-C4V7C6-F1
#
_cell.length_a   1.000
_cell.length_b   1.000
_cell.length_c   1.000
_cell.angle_alpha   90.00
_cell.angle_beta   90.00
_cell.angle_gamma   90.00
#
_symmetry.space_group_name_H-M   'P 1'
#
loop_
_entity.id
_entity.type
_entity.pdbx_description
1 polymer ?
#
loop_
_entity_poly.entity_id
_entity_poly.type
_entity_poly.pdbx_seq_one_letter_code
_entity_poly.pdbx_strand_id
1 'polypeptide(L)'
;MIIEILSNNDGYIYLQKDDNTNIRHYKDKIVSHEIIDSINIYAVKDLCNTINLSDSDNSMLEFKCKHGINIQYSSLNLLPSENWHELIDCWSCHDNEFANVKNLRIKVRPNGILLSSFFILINSCDLPICCQVQEPTHVKKIWLNNLQGVNHKKLIFFYLATYFNSNSVYIFQYEGKIYEIKLFYTCKCLIYEDKKYFNVMKIGIKEKHNIYFDDTKMKETINEYYIKLIYESILHINIKILDYQTGFIYY
;
A
#
# COMPACT_ATOMS: atom_id res chain seq x y z
N MET A 1 -17.84 11.33 -10.48
CA MET A 1 -16.78 12.18 -11.07
C MET A 1 -15.46 12.00 -10.33
N ILE A 2 -14.34 11.84 -11.05
CA ILE A 2 -12.98 11.88 -10.48
C ILE A 2 -12.23 13.03 -11.15
N ILE A 3 -11.55 13.87 -10.37
CA ILE A 3 -10.70 14.95 -10.88
C ILE A 3 -9.26 14.64 -10.49
N GLU A 4 -8.45 14.29 -11.47
CA GLU A 4 -7.01 14.10 -11.34
C GLU A 4 -6.30 15.42 -11.53
N ILE A 5 -5.36 15.74 -10.64
CA ILE A 5 -4.53 16.94 -10.68
C ILE A 5 -3.07 16.52 -10.67
N LEU A 6 -2.36 16.93 -11.71
CA LEU A 6 -0.94 16.71 -11.92
C LEU A 6 -0.09 17.73 -11.15
N SER A 7 1.21 17.49 -11.09
CA SER A 7 2.16 18.35 -10.38
C SER A 7 2.25 19.78 -10.95
N ASN A 8 1.93 19.97 -12.22
CA ASN A 8 1.90 21.28 -12.88
C ASN A 8 0.54 21.99 -12.77
N ASN A 9 -0.39 21.47 -11.94
CA ASN A 9 -1.77 21.94 -11.80
C ASN A 9 -2.67 21.77 -13.01
N ASP A 10 -2.20 21.15 -14.10
CA ASP A 10 -3.09 20.61 -15.13
C ASP A 10 -3.70 19.29 -14.64
N GLY A 11 -4.65 18.75 -15.38
CA GLY A 11 -5.30 17.52 -14.95
C GLY A 11 -6.40 17.02 -15.85
N TYR A 12 -7.07 15.99 -15.36
CA TYR A 12 -8.09 15.26 -16.09
C TYR A 12 -9.35 15.13 -15.26
N ILE A 13 -10.50 15.37 -15.88
CA ILE A 13 -11.81 15.12 -15.27
C ILE A 13 -12.43 13.91 -15.93
N TYR A 14 -12.70 12.87 -15.14
CA TYR A 14 -13.35 11.63 -15.56
C TYR A 14 -14.82 11.63 -15.15
N LEU A 15 -15.69 11.51 -16.15
CA LEU A 15 -17.14 11.57 -15.99
C LEU A 15 -17.84 10.45 -16.75
N GLN A 16 -18.76 9.76 -16.09
CA GLN A 16 -19.64 8.85 -16.80
C GLN A 16 -20.60 9.63 -17.71
N LYS A 17 -21.04 9.00 -18.79
CA LYS A 17 -21.74 9.59 -19.95
C LYS A 17 -22.92 10.52 -19.61
N ASP A 18 -23.53 10.38 -18.44
CA ASP A 18 -24.75 11.10 -18.04
C ASP A 18 -24.53 12.21 -16.99
N ASP A 19 -23.30 12.45 -16.53
CA ASP A 19 -22.99 13.37 -15.41
C ASP A 19 -22.35 14.69 -15.85
N ASN A 20 -22.98 15.41 -16.79
CA ASN A 20 -22.43 16.65 -17.37
C ASN A 20 -22.64 17.91 -16.50
N THR A 21 -23.25 17.78 -15.32
CA THR A 21 -23.70 18.94 -14.54
C THR A 21 -22.55 19.75 -13.92
N ASN A 22 -21.42 19.10 -13.63
CA ASN A 22 -20.29 19.69 -12.89
C ASN A 22 -19.16 20.27 -13.76
N ILE A 23 -19.15 20.04 -15.08
CA ILE A 23 -18.09 20.53 -15.99
C ILE A 23 -18.12 22.05 -16.15
N ARG A 24 -19.28 22.70 -15.94
CA ARG A 24 -19.48 24.13 -16.24
C ARG A 24 -18.45 25.04 -15.56
N HIS A 25 -17.99 24.68 -14.36
CA HIS A 25 -16.98 25.44 -13.62
C HIS A 25 -15.59 25.45 -14.28
N TYR A 26 -15.33 24.53 -15.19
CA TYR A 26 -14.04 24.34 -15.86
C TYR A 26 -14.09 24.67 -17.35
N LYS A 27 -15.25 25.08 -17.89
CA LYS A 27 -15.50 25.19 -19.33
C LYS A 27 -14.43 26.00 -20.07
N ASP A 28 -14.00 27.12 -19.50
CA ASP A 28 -13.01 28.02 -20.11
C ASP A 28 -11.55 27.52 -19.96
N LYS A 29 -11.35 26.45 -19.20
CA LYS A 29 -10.06 25.82 -18.92
C LYS A 29 -9.88 24.47 -19.61
N ILE A 30 -10.92 23.95 -20.27
CA ILE A 30 -10.86 22.68 -21.01
C ILE A 30 -10.01 22.88 -22.26
N VAL A 31 -8.98 22.05 -22.39
CA VAL A 31 -8.08 22.05 -23.55
C VAL A 31 -8.49 21.00 -24.58
N SER A 32 -8.95 19.84 -24.11
CA SER A 32 -9.42 18.76 -24.98
C SER A 32 -10.48 17.92 -24.28
N HIS A 33 -11.25 17.19 -25.09
CA HIS A 33 -12.28 16.25 -24.66
C HIS A 33 -12.22 15.01 -25.52
N GLU A 34 -12.20 13.85 -24.88
CA GLU A 34 -12.32 12.56 -25.53
C GLU A 34 -13.32 11.66 -24.80
N ILE A 35 -13.80 10.63 -25.50
CA ILE A 35 -14.74 9.65 -24.95
C ILE A 35 -14.15 8.26 -25.16
N ILE A 36 -13.93 7.54 -24.06
CA ILE A 36 -13.40 6.17 -24.05
C ILE A 36 -14.34 5.31 -23.20
N ASP A 37 -14.88 4.23 -23.78
CA ASP A 37 -15.73 3.25 -23.06
C ASP A 37 -16.85 3.90 -22.20
N SER A 38 -17.53 4.89 -22.77
CA SER A 38 -18.60 5.68 -22.10
C SER A 38 -18.15 6.59 -20.95
N ILE A 39 -16.84 6.86 -20.86
CA ILE A 39 -16.27 7.87 -19.97
C ILE A 39 -15.86 9.08 -20.80
N ASN A 40 -16.38 10.24 -20.43
CA ASN A 40 -15.88 11.53 -20.88
C ASN A 40 -14.62 11.88 -20.09
N ILE A 41 -13.55 12.19 -20.81
CA ILE A 41 -12.27 12.61 -20.25
C ILE A 41 -12.01 14.03 -20.74
N TYR A 42 -11.92 14.98 -19.82
CA TYR A 42 -11.61 16.37 -20.13
C TYR A 42 -10.20 16.69 -19.63
N ALA A 43 -9.31 17.12 -20.52
CA ALA A 43 -8.04 17.70 -20.11
C ALA A 43 -8.27 19.17 -19.75
N VAL A 44 -7.83 19.59 -18.57
CA VAL A 44 -8.10 20.92 -18.01
C VAL A 44 -6.80 21.54 -17.53
N LYS A 45 -6.60 22.82 -17.84
CA LYS A 45 -5.46 23.62 -17.35
C LYS A 45 -5.78 24.35 -16.05
N ASP A 46 -4.75 24.60 -15.26
CA ASP A 46 -4.81 25.46 -14.07
C ASP A 46 -5.96 25.09 -13.09
N LEU A 47 -6.02 23.82 -12.69
CA LEU A 47 -7.01 23.29 -11.74
C LEU A 47 -6.82 23.81 -10.31
N CYS A 48 -5.63 24.26 -9.92
CA CYS A 48 -5.35 24.68 -8.54
C CYS A 48 -5.35 26.20 -8.35
N ASN A 49 -6.24 26.70 -7.49
CA ASN A 49 -6.02 27.97 -6.78
C ASN A 49 -6.44 27.95 -5.30
N THR A 50 -6.70 26.77 -4.74
CA THR A 50 -7.07 26.62 -3.33
C THR A 50 -6.64 25.22 -2.95
N ILE A 51 -5.83 25.05 -1.90
CA ILE A 51 -5.84 23.91 -0.95
C ILE A 51 -4.52 23.90 -0.16
N ASN A 52 -4.66 24.05 1.15
CA ASN A 52 -3.64 23.72 2.13
C ASN A 52 -3.61 22.21 2.32
N LEU A 53 -2.43 21.62 2.12
CA LEU A 53 -2.13 20.26 2.53
C LEU A 53 -2.00 20.25 4.06
N SER A 54 -2.93 19.62 4.76
CA SER A 54 -2.65 19.18 6.12
C SER A 54 -2.07 17.76 6.02
N ASP A 55 -0.76 17.64 6.20
CA ASP A 55 -0.13 16.35 6.48
C ASP A 55 -0.70 15.84 7.81
N SER A 56 -1.64 14.89 7.76
CA SER A 56 -2.23 14.34 8.98
C SER A 56 -1.39 13.19 9.52
N ASP A 57 -0.89 13.45 10.72
CA ASP A 57 -0.54 12.54 11.80
C ASP A 57 0.65 11.61 11.58
N ASN A 58 1.79 12.10 12.09
CA ASN A 58 2.86 11.32 12.73
C ASN A 58 2.44 10.88 14.14
N SER A 59 1.22 10.35 14.31
CA SER A 59 0.88 9.71 15.58
C SER A 59 1.73 8.44 15.70
N MET A 60 2.38 8.26 16.86
CA MET A 60 2.98 6.97 17.20
C MET A 60 1.92 5.90 17.00
N LEU A 61 2.26 4.82 16.27
CA LEU A 61 1.39 3.67 16.10
C LEU A 61 1.09 3.07 17.49
N GLU A 62 -0.10 3.34 18.02
CA GLU A 62 -0.60 2.67 19.20
C GLU A 62 -1.19 1.32 18.81
N PHE A 63 -0.54 0.23 19.24
CA PHE A 63 -1.05 -1.12 19.00
C PHE A 63 -1.98 -1.55 20.13
N LYS A 64 -3.21 -1.88 19.77
CA LYS A 64 -4.18 -2.52 20.68
C LYS A 64 -4.35 -3.98 20.29
N CYS A 65 -4.30 -4.88 21.27
CA CYS A 65 -4.61 -6.29 21.03
C CYS A 65 -6.07 -6.46 20.60
N LYS A 66 -6.44 -7.66 20.14
CA LYS A 66 -7.84 -7.98 19.75
C LYS A 66 -8.89 -7.74 20.85
N HIS A 67 -8.47 -7.70 22.11
CA HIS A 67 -9.33 -7.42 23.27
C HIS A 67 -9.36 -5.92 23.66
N GLY A 68 -8.73 -5.04 22.87
CA GLY A 68 -8.71 -3.59 23.07
C GLY A 68 -7.68 -3.07 24.08
N ILE A 69 -6.78 -3.93 24.58
CA ILE A 69 -5.74 -3.53 25.55
C ILE A 69 -4.48 -3.07 24.80
N ASN A 70 -3.94 -1.92 25.19
CA ASN A 70 -2.71 -1.36 24.64
C ASN A 70 -1.53 -2.32 24.86
N ILE A 71 -0.75 -2.56 23.81
CA ILE A 71 0.53 -3.26 23.87
C ILE A 71 1.59 -2.23 24.25
N GLN A 72 2.21 -2.41 25.41
CA GLN A 72 3.26 -1.54 25.90
C GLN A 72 4.60 -1.94 25.27
N TYR A 73 5.37 -0.97 24.79
CA TYR A 73 6.70 -1.21 24.24
C TYR A 73 7.60 0.01 24.49
N SER A 74 8.89 -0.25 24.68
CA SER A 74 9.93 0.77 24.87
C SER A 74 10.67 1.11 23.59
N SER A 75 10.61 0.23 22.58
CA SER A 75 11.25 0.45 21.28
C SER A 75 10.42 -0.14 20.14
N LEU A 76 10.40 0.58 19.03
CA LEU A 76 9.78 0.18 17.77
C LEU A 76 10.85 0.28 16.69
N ASN A 77 11.29 -0.85 16.14
CA ASN A 77 12.30 -0.88 15.08
C ASN A 77 11.67 -1.45 13.82
N LEU A 78 11.92 -0.81 12.68
CA LEU A 78 11.51 -1.36 11.39
C LEU A 78 12.33 -2.61 11.08
N LEU A 79 11.67 -3.65 10.58
CA LEU A 79 12.37 -4.77 9.97
C LEU A 79 13.09 -4.27 8.71
N PRO A 80 14.33 -4.73 8.45
CA PRO A 80 14.98 -4.43 7.19
C PRO A 80 14.10 -4.89 6.04
N SER A 81 14.14 -4.17 4.91
CA SER A 81 13.39 -4.53 3.70
C SER A 81 13.67 -5.97 3.27
N GLU A 82 12.73 -6.55 2.51
CA GLU A 82 12.88 -7.86 1.89
C GLU A 82 14.26 -8.01 1.22
N ASN A 83 14.84 -9.21 1.26
CA ASN A 83 16.14 -9.59 0.68
C ASN A 83 17.42 -9.06 1.38
N TRP A 84 17.36 -8.51 2.60
CA TRP A 84 18.60 -8.21 3.36
C TRP A 84 19.48 -9.45 3.60
N HIS A 85 18.86 -10.61 3.78
CA HIS A 85 19.56 -11.88 3.89
C HIS A 85 20.30 -12.21 2.58
N GLU A 86 19.67 -11.95 1.41
CA GLU A 86 20.30 -12.14 0.10
C GLU A 86 21.47 -11.17 -0.10
N LEU A 87 21.41 -9.96 0.45
CA LEU A 87 22.54 -9.02 0.47
C LEU A 87 23.71 -9.54 1.32
N ILE A 88 23.42 -10.19 2.46
CA ILE A 88 24.47 -10.83 3.26
C ILE A 88 25.02 -12.07 2.55
N ASP A 89 24.17 -12.87 1.92
CA ASP A 89 24.57 -14.04 1.12
C ASP A 89 25.45 -13.63 -0.08
N CYS A 90 25.12 -12.53 -0.77
CA CYS A 90 25.93 -11.98 -1.86
C CYS A 90 27.28 -11.39 -1.39
N TRP A 91 27.38 -10.96 -0.13
CA TRP A 91 28.63 -10.47 0.46
C TRP A 91 29.47 -11.58 1.08
N SER A 92 28.89 -12.76 1.30
CA SER A 92 29.52 -13.89 1.96
C SER A 92 30.12 -14.90 0.97
N CYS A 93 30.83 -14.39 -0.04
CA CYS A 93 31.65 -15.16 -0.99
C CYS A 93 32.74 -16.02 -0.32
N HIS A 94 32.90 -15.90 1.00
CA HIS A 94 33.77 -16.71 1.83
C HIS A 94 32.90 -17.58 2.74
N ASP A 95 32.66 -18.83 2.32
CA ASP A 95 31.75 -19.81 2.94
C ASP A 95 31.92 -20.02 4.46
N ASN A 96 33.05 -19.60 5.04
CA ASN A 96 33.34 -19.76 6.46
C ASN A 96 33.07 -18.53 7.33
N GLU A 97 33.06 -17.31 6.79
CA GLU A 97 32.92 -16.10 7.62
C GLU A 97 31.49 -15.91 8.17
N PHE A 98 30.51 -16.50 7.49
CA PHE A 98 29.09 -16.27 7.77
C PHE A 98 28.30 -17.56 8.04
N ALA A 99 28.97 -18.69 8.28
CA ALA A 99 28.32 -19.95 8.68
C ALA A 99 27.41 -19.77 9.92
N ASN A 100 27.78 -18.85 10.82
CA ASN A 100 26.99 -18.48 11.99
C ASN A 100 25.78 -17.58 11.67
N VAL A 101 25.81 -16.86 10.54
CA VAL A 101 24.70 -16.03 10.06
C VAL A 101 23.55 -16.88 9.52
N LYS A 102 23.85 -18.03 8.88
CA LYS A 102 22.84 -18.98 8.38
C LYS A 102 21.88 -19.49 9.47
N ASN A 103 22.29 -19.43 10.74
CA ASN A 103 21.50 -19.84 11.90
C ASN A 103 20.95 -18.67 12.73
N LEU A 104 21.09 -17.42 12.27
CA LEU A 104 20.58 -16.27 13.00
C LEU A 104 19.05 -16.28 13.01
N ARG A 105 18.50 -16.47 14.21
CA ARG A 105 17.08 -16.22 14.47
C ARG A 105 16.89 -14.74 14.78
N ILE A 106 15.83 -14.15 14.23
CA ILE A 106 15.41 -12.80 14.59
C ILE A 106 15.21 -12.74 16.12
N LYS A 107 15.91 -11.81 16.78
CA LYS A 107 15.79 -11.56 18.21
C LYS A 107 15.12 -10.21 18.43
N VAL A 108 13.97 -10.24 19.10
CA VAL A 108 13.28 -9.03 19.54
C VAL A 108 13.82 -8.65 20.93
N ARG A 109 14.20 -7.38 21.13
CA ARG A 109 14.64 -6.90 22.45
C ARG A 109 13.48 -6.98 23.45
N PRO A 110 13.74 -7.17 24.76
CA PRO A 110 12.69 -7.08 25.77
C PRO A 110 11.94 -5.75 25.69
N ASN A 111 10.61 -5.80 25.76
CA ASN A 111 9.70 -4.66 25.51
C ASN A 111 9.88 -4.00 24.13
N GLY A 112 10.45 -4.72 23.16
CA GLY A 112 10.66 -4.25 21.80
C GLY A 112 9.61 -4.78 20.84
N ILE A 113 9.34 -3.99 19.80
CA ILE A 113 8.57 -4.43 18.63
C ILE A 113 9.46 -4.30 17.39
N LEU A 114 9.51 -5.37 16.59
CA LEU A 114 9.99 -5.28 15.21
C LEU A 114 8.79 -5.15 14.28
N LEU A 115 8.75 -4.10 13.47
CA LEU A 115 7.62 -3.74 12.62
C LEU A 115 7.94 -4.03 11.16
N SER A 116 7.15 -4.90 10.54
CA SER A 116 7.04 -5.05 9.09
C SER A 116 5.88 -4.19 8.57
N SER A 117 5.73 -4.10 7.26
CA SER A 117 4.59 -3.43 6.62
C SER A 117 3.25 -4.01 7.06
N PHE A 118 3.13 -5.34 7.25
CA PHE A 118 1.84 -6.00 7.53
C PHE A 118 1.78 -6.78 8.84
N PHE A 119 2.88 -6.89 9.59
CA PHE A 119 2.93 -7.64 10.84
C PHE A 119 3.95 -7.05 11.80
N ILE A 120 3.83 -7.43 13.07
CA ILE A 120 4.83 -7.18 14.09
C ILE A 120 5.43 -8.49 14.59
N LEU A 121 6.67 -8.43 15.04
CA LEU A 121 7.31 -9.45 15.88
C LEU A 121 7.52 -8.87 17.28
N ILE A 122 7.02 -9.58 18.28
CA ILE A 122 7.07 -9.19 19.69
C ILE A 122 7.33 -10.42 20.56
N ASN A 123 8.04 -10.28 21.69
CA ASN A 123 8.16 -11.41 22.61
C ASN A 123 6.80 -11.71 23.25
N SER A 124 6.49 -13.00 23.43
CA SER A 124 5.20 -13.40 24.02
C SER A 124 4.99 -12.86 25.43
N CYS A 125 6.06 -12.67 26.21
CA CYS A 125 6.02 -12.06 27.54
C CYS A 125 5.68 -10.56 27.53
N ASP A 126 5.92 -9.85 26.43
CA ASP A 126 5.70 -8.40 26.30
C ASP A 126 4.25 -8.07 25.88
N LEU A 127 3.45 -9.10 25.58
CA LEU A 127 2.02 -8.93 25.28
C LEU A 127 1.21 -8.69 26.54
N PRO A 128 0.03 -8.05 26.44
CA PRO A 128 -0.92 -7.98 27.54
C PRO A 128 -1.31 -9.37 28.03
N ILE A 129 -1.57 -9.54 29.34
CA ILE A 129 -1.88 -10.82 30.00
C ILE A 129 -2.92 -11.64 29.23
N CYS A 130 -3.97 -11.00 28.70
CA CYS A 130 -5.02 -11.65 27.90
C CYS A 130 -4.55 -12.31 26.59
N CYS A 131 -3.34 -12.02 26.13
CA CYS A 131 -2.75 -12.47 24.87
C CYS A 131 -1.41 -13.19 25.04
N GLN A 132 -0.88 -13.22 26.27
CA GLN A 132 0.31 -13.99 26.62
C GLN A 132 0.01 -15.49 26.44
N VAL A 133 0.98 -16.21 25.89
CA VAL A 133 0.94 -17.68 25.77
C VAL A 133 1.79 -18.24 26.90
N GLN A 134 1.54 -19.49 27.31
CA GLN A 134 2.25 -20.11 28.45
C GLN A 134 3.76 -20.26 28.23
N GLU A 135 4.25 -20.18 26.98
CA GLU A 135 5.67 -20.23 26.65
C GLU A 135 6.27 -18.81 26.55
N PRO A 136 7.04 -18.33 27.55
CA PRO A 136 7.45 -16.92 27.64
C PRO A 136 8.57 -16.52 26.66
N THR A 137 9.29 -17.51 26.10
CA THR A 137 10.54 -17.29 25.33
C THR A 137 10.33 -17.23 23.82
N HIS A 138 9.09 -17.34 23.34
CA HIS A 138 8.79 -17.39 21.91
C HIS A 138 8.50 -16.00 21.34
N VAL A 139 9.20 -15.62 20.26
CA VAL A 139 8.88 -14.43 19.45
C VAL A 139 7.61 -14.72 18.65
N LYS A 140 6.58 -13.89 18.82
CA LYS A 140 5.29 -14.06 18.17
C LYS A 140 5.16 -13.13 16.98
N LYS A 141 4.78 -13.69 15.83
CA LYS A 141 4.32 -12.92 14.66
C LYS A 141 2.83 -12.60 14.82
N ILE A 142 2.49 -11.32 14.76
CA ILE A 142 1.10 -10.85 14.82
C ILE A 142 0.82 -10.00 13.60
N TRP A 143 -0.10 -10.45 12.76
CA TRP A 143 -0.56 -9.65 11.63
C TRP A 143 -1.30 -8.41 12.11
N LEU A 144 -1.07 -7.27 11.45
CA LEU A 144 -1.62 -5.98 11.85
C LEU A 144 -3.15 -5.94 11.73
N ASN A 145 -3.76 -6.79 10.91
CA ASN A 145 -5.23 -6.94 10.81
C ASN A 145 -5.85 -7.67 12.00
N ASN A 146 -5.03 -8.27 12.87
CA ASN A 146 -5.46 -8.85 14.15
C ASN A 146 -5.36 -7.83 15.31
N LEU A 147 -4.89 -6.62 15.04
CA LEU A 147 -4.78 -5.52 16.00
C LEU A 147 -5.88 -4.49 15.76
N GLN A 148 -6.30 -3.81 16.83
CA GLN A 148 -7.27 -2.73 16.73
C GLN A 148 -6.59 -1.39 16.48
N GLY A 149 -7.30 -0.46 15.82
CA GLY A 149 -6.85 0.93 15.60
C GLY A 149 -5.91 1.13 14.42
N VAL A 150 -5.61 0.09 13.64
CA VAL A 150 -4.73 0.19 12.47
C VAL A 150 -5.52 0.70 11.26
N ASN A 151 -5.05 1.80 10.65
CA ASN A 151 -5.58 2.26 9.37
C ASN A 151 -4.96 1.43 8.22
N HIS A 152 -5.68 0.38 7.80
CA HIS A 152 -5.19 -0.56 6.79
C HIS A 152 -5.06 0.04 5.39
N LYS A 153 -5.91 1.01 5.01
CA LYS A 153 -5.79 1.71 3.70
C LYS A 153 -4.51 2.54 3.64
N LYS A 154 -4.23 3.33 4.70
CA LYS A 154 -2.99 4.11 4.84
C LYS A 154 -1.76 3.21 4.78
N LEU A 155 -1.81 2.07 5.47
CA LEU A 155 -0.74 1.08 5.48
C LEU A 155 -0.46 0.48 4.09
N ILE A 156 -1.49 0.07 3.35
CA ILE A 156 -1.35 -0.44 1.97
C ILE A 156 -0.75 0.63 1.06
N PHE A 157 -1.24 1.86 1.16
CA PHE A 157 -0.74 2.95 0.33
C PHE A 157 0.77 3.16 0.55
N PHE A 158 1.22 3.27 1.80
CA PHE A 158 2.64 3.45 2.09
C PHE A 158 3.50 2.25 1.74
N TYR A 159 2.98 1.03 1.92
CA TYR A 159 3.66 -0.18 1.48
C TYR A 159 3.93 -0.13 -0.04
N LEU A 160 2.89 0.08 -0.85
CA LEU A 160 3.02 0.12 -2.31
C LEU A 160 3.87 1.30 -2.77
N ALA A 161 3.70 2.49 -2.17
CA ALA A 161 4.52 3.65 -2.49
C ALA A 161 6.01 3.38 -2.23
N THR A 162 6.34 2.72 -1.11
CA THR A 162 7.72 2.32 -0.79
C THR A 162 8.21 1.24 -1.76
N TYR A 163 7.38 0.25 -2.08
CA TYR A 163 7.70 -0.83 -2.99
C TYR A 163 8.06 -0.31 -4.39
N PHE A 164 7.28 0.64 -4.93
CA PHE A 164 7.49 1.20 -6.27
C PHE A 164 8.69 2.17 -6.38
N ASN A 165 9.34 2.53 -5.27
CA ASN A 165 10.59 3.29 -5.34
C ASN A 165 11.75 2.47 -5.94
N SER A 166 11.70 1.15 -5.77
CA SER A 166 12.77 0.24 -6.21
C SER A 166 12.30 -0.81 -7.20
N ASN A 167 10.98 -0.98 -7.38
CA ASN A 167 10.38 -1.98 -8.25
C ASN A 167 9.46 -1.31 -9.27
N SER A 168 9.46 -1.80 -10.51
CA SER A 168 8.61 -1.25 -11.57
C SER A 168 7.19 -1.84 -11.59
N VAL A 169 7.02 -3.02 -10.99
CA VAL A 169 5.81 -3.84 -11.08
C VAL A 169 5.64 -4.63 -9.79
N TYR A 170 4.42 -4.70 -9.27
CA TYR A 170 4.01 -5.54 -8.15
C TYR A 170 3.16 -6.71 -8.65
N ILE A 171 3.54 -7.94 -8.31
CA ILE A 171 2.83 -9.16 -8.73
C ILE A 171 2.26 -9.84 -7.49
N PHE A 172 1.00 -10.24 -7.55
CA PHE A 172 0.35 -10.99 -6.47
C PHE A 172 -0.71 -11.95 -6.99
N GLN A 173 -1.09 -12.92 -6.18
CA GLN A 173 -2.15 -13.88 -6.48
C GLN A 173 -3.40 -13.61 -5.64
N TYR A 174 -4.57 -13.49 -6.28
CA TYR A 174 -5.87 -13.32 -5.63
C TYR A 174 -6.93 -14.18 -6.33
N GLU A 175 -7.74 -14.92 -5.57
CA GLU A 175 -8.77 -15.84 -6.09
C GLU A 175 -8.28 -16.79 -7.21
N GLY A 176 -7.06 -17.32 -7.06
CA GLY A 176 -6.48 -18.26 -8.03
C GLY A 176 -5.93 -17.61 -9.30
N LYS A 177 -5.98 -16.28 -9.41
CA LYS A 177 -5.47 -15.51 -10.55
C LYS A 177 -4.25 -14.69 -10.15
N ILE A 178 -3.34 -14.51 -11.09
CA ILE A 178 -2.14 -13.68 -10.91
C ILE A 178 -2.41 -12.31 -11.50
N TYR A 179 -2.20 -11.29 -10.69
CA TYR A 179 -2.37 -9.90 -11.06
C TYR A 179 -1.03 -9.18 -11.04
N GLU A 180 -0.89 -8.26 -11.99
CA GLU A 180 0.24 -7.37 -12.13
C GLU A 180 -0.23 -5.93 -11.98
N ILE A 181 0.30 -5.22 -10.97
CA ILE A 181 0.10 -3.78 -10.79
C ILE A 181 1.36 -3.04 -11.25
N LYS A 182 1.16 -2.05 -12.11
CA LYS A 182 2.19 -1.12 -12.55
C LYS A 182 1.85 0.29 -12.08
N LEU A 183 2.79 0.96 -11.42
CA LEU A 183 2.66 2.38 -11.11
C LEU A 183 2.91 3.20 -12.38
N PHE A 184 1.99 4.09 -12.73
CA PHE A 184 2.23 5.10 -13.77
C PHE A 184 2.88 6.35 -13.17
N TYR A 185 2.24 6.92 -12.14
CA TYR A 185 2.75 8.07 -11.39
C TYR A 185 1.90 8.33 -10.15
N THR A 186 2.39 9.20 -9.27
CA THR A 186 1.63 9.75 -8.14
C THR A 186 1.03 11.11 -8.52
N CYS A 187 -0.18 11.38 -8.07
CA CYS A 187 -0.88 12.64 -8.31
C CYS A 187 -1.87 12.94 -7.19
N LYS A 188 -2.61 14.05 -7.30
CA LYS A 188 -3.75 14.33 -6.41
C LYS A 188 -5.03 13.96 -7.13
N CYS A 189 -5.99 13.40 -6.42
CA CYS A 189 -7.35 13.22 -6.94
C CYS A 189 -8.39 13.80 -5.99
N LEU A 190 -9.37 14.51 -6.54
CA LEU A 190 -10.64 14.77 -5.88
C LEU A 190 -11.64 13.72 -6.34
N ILE A 191 -12.10 12.93 -5.37
CA ILE A 191 -13.22 12.00 -5.55
C ILE A 191 -14.46 12.77 -5.09
N TYR A 192 -15.35 13.09 -6.04
CA TYR A 192 -16.44 14.04 -5.78
C TYR A 192 -17.42 13.57 -4.69
N GLU A 193 -17.60 12.26 -4.55
CA GLU A 193 -18.43 11.66 -3.51
C GLU A 193 -17.91 11.99 -2.10
N ASP A 194 -16.59 12.00 -1.92
CA ASP A 194 -15.95 12.27 -0.63
C ASP A 194 -15.68 13.76 -0.39
N LYS A 195 -15.81 14.59 -1.44
CA LYS A 195 -15.44 16.03 -1.44
C LYS A 195 -14.05 16.32 -0.83
N LYS A 196 -13.15 15.34 -0.93
CA LYS A 196 -11.81 15.38 -0.35
C LYS A 196 -10.78 15.12 -1.45
N TYR A 197 -9.66 15.80 -1.29
CA TYR A 197 -8.48 15.57 -2.10
C TYR A 197 -7.60 14.53 -1.40
N PHE A 198 -7.17 13.54 -2.15
CA PHE A 198 -6.27 12.50 -1.70
C PHE A 198 -4.99 12.52 -2.52
N ASN A 199 -3.87 12.21 -1.88
CA ASN A 199 -2.69 11.77 -2.62
C ASN A 199 -2.97 10.37 -3.13
N VAL A 200 -2.78 10.15 -4.41
CA VAL A 200 -3.14 8.88 -5.06
C VAL A 200 -1.99 8.34 -5.90
N MET A 201 -1.94 7.02 -6.01
CA MET A 201 -1.12 6.32 -7.00
C MET A 201 -2.01 5.99 -8.19
N LYS A 202 -1.70 6.56 -9.36
CA LYS A 202 -2.32 6.13 -10.61
C LYS A 202 -1.62 4.86 -11.07
N ILE A 203 -2.40 3.80 -11.17
CA ILE A 203 -1.89 2.47 -11.48
C ILE A 203 -2.60 1.86 -12.69
N GLY A 204 -1.93 0.89 -13.30
CA GLY A 204 -2.55 -0.08 -14.19
C GLY A 204 -2.56 -1.45 -13.53
N ILE A 205 -3.67 -2.18 -13.60
CA ILE A 205 -3.76 -3.58 -13.19
C ILE A 205 -4.10 -4.49 -14.38
N LYS A 206 -3.40 -5.62 -14.50
CA LYS A 206 -3.60 -6.62 -15.57
C LYS A 206 -3.52 -8.03 -15.01
N GLU A 207 -4.47 -8.89 -15.39
CA GLU A 207 -4.37 -10.33 -15.14
C GLU A 207 -3.26 -10.92 -16.03
N LYS A 208 -2.40 -11.75 -15.45
CA LYS A 208 -1.31 -12.42 -16.15
C LYS A 208 -1.54 -13.93 -16.19
N HIS A 209 -1.28 -14.50 -17.36
CA HIS A 209 -1.26 -15.93 -17.59
C HIS A 209 0.18 -16.41 -17.76
N ASN A 210 0.46 -17.66 -17.36
CA ASN A 210 1.74 -18.33 -17.58
C ASN A 210 2.98 -17.68 -16.93
N ILE A 211 2.81 -17.00 -15.80
CA ILE A 211 3.94 -16.55 -14.97
C ILE A 211 4.15 -17.55 -13.84
N TYR A 212 5.40 -17.98 -13.64
CA TYR A 212 5.77 -18.70 -12.41
C TYR A 212 5.75 -17.71 -11.25
N PHE A 213 4.83 -17.93 -10.31
CA PHE A 213 4.68 -17.09 -9.12
C PHE A 213 5.02 -17.93 -7.88
N ASP A 214 6.09 -17.56 -7.19
CA ASP A 214 6.46 -18.19 -5.92
C ASP A 214 5.68 -17.55 -4.78
N ASP A 215 4.53 -18.17 -4.47
CA ASP A 215 3.62 -17.73 -3.42
C ASP A 215 4.19 -17.96 -2.00
N THR A 216 5.25 -18.78 -1.85
CA THR A 216 5.80 -19.11 -0.52
C THR A 216 6.43 -17.89 0.15
N LYS A 217 7.31 -17.18 -0.56
CA LYS A 217 7.92 -15.93 -0.05
C LYS A 217 6.89 -14.84 0.20
N MET A 218 5.89 -14.69 -0.68
CA MET A 218 4.86 -13.66 -0.51
C MET A 218 4.01 -13.91 0.74
N LYS A 219 3.59 -15.16 1.00
CA LYS A 219 2.79 -15.52 2.19
C LYS A 219 3.52 -15.28 3.51
N GLU A 220 4.85 -15.22 3.49
CA GLU A 220 5.63 -14.83 4.66
C GLU A 220 5.54 -13.33 4.96
N THR A 221 5.34 -12.47 3.96
CA THR A 221 5.42 -11.01 4.14
C THR A 221 4.05 -10.34 4.18
N ILE A 222 3.06 -10.90 3.48
CA ILE A 222 1.70 -10.38 3.39
C ILE A 222 0.69 -11.55 3.46
N ASN A 223 -0.41 -11.36 4.19
CA ASN A 223 -1.46 -12.37 4.30
C ASN A 223 -2.60 -12.13 3.32
N GLU A 224 -3.50 -13.12 3.20
CA GLU A 224 -4.65 -13.07 2.28
C GLU A 224 -5.58 -11.87 2.54
N TYR A 225 -5.72 -11.44 3.80
CA TYR A 225 -6.51 -10.25 4.14
C TYR A 225 -5.98 -9.00 3.43
N TYR A 226 -4.67 -8.77 3.49
CA TYR A 226 -4.07 -7.59 2.87
C TYR A 226 -4.01 -7.70 1.35
N ILE A 227 -3.81 -8.90 0.81
CA ILE A 227 -3.88 -9.13 -0.64
C ILE A 227 -5.26 -8.79 -1.18
N LYS A 228 -6.31 -9.28 -0.51
CA LYS A 228 -7.70 -8.93 -0.82
C LYS A 228 -7.90 -7.42 -0.76
N LEU A 229 -7.45 -6.80 0.32
CA LEU A 229 -7.65 -5.36 0.52
C LEU A 229 -6.87 -4.52 -0.50
N ILE A 230 -5.69 -4.94 -0.94
CA ILE A 230 -4.95 -4.30 -2.05
C ILE A 230 -5.81 -4.31 -3.31
N TYR A 231 -6.35 -5.47 -3.68
CA TYR A 231 -7.20 -5.62 -4.87
C TYR A 231 -8.46 -4.75 -4.77
N GLU A 232 -9.16 -4.80 -3.64
CA GLU A 232 -10.40 -4.04 -3.39
C GLU A 232 -10.16 -2.52 -3.25
N SER A 233 -8.94 -2.07 -2.93
CA SER A 233 -8.62 -0.65 -2.79
C SER A 233 -8.42 0.07 -4.13
N ILE A 234 -8.44 -0.65 -5.25
CA ILE A 234 -8.24 -0.08 -6.57
C ILE A 234 -9.55 0.54 -7.06
N LEU A 235 -9.60 1.87 -7.11
CA LEU A 235 -10.69 2.60 -7.73
C LEU A 235 -10.53 2.59 -9.25
N HIS A 236 -11.26 1.72 -9.93
CA HIS A 236 -11.18 1.57 -11.39
C HIS A 236 -11.81 2.76 -12.13
N ILE A 237 -11.13 3.22 -13.19
CA ILE A 237 -11.59 4.32 -14.05
C ILE A 237 -12.10 3.77 -15.39
N ASN A 238 -12.46 2.49 -15.52
CA ASN A 238 -12.96 1.83 -16.74
C ASN A 238 -12.27 2.24 -18.07
N ILE A 239 -10.99 2.60 -18.02
CA ILE A 239 -10.16 2.98 -19.17
C ILE A 239 -8.96 2.04 -19.22
N LYS A 240 -8.55 1.63 -20.42
CA LYS A 240 -7.35 0.81 -20.62
C LYS A 240 -6.19 1.61 -21.20
N ILE A 241 -4.99 1.39 -20.65
CA ILE A 241 -3.72 1.94 -21.17
C ILE A 241 -2.75 0.77 -21.31
N LEU A 242 -2.27 0.50 -22.53
CA LEU A 242 -1.34 -0.62 -22.81
C LEU A 242 -1.84 -1.97 -22.25
N ASP A 243 -3.13 -2.26 -22.44
CA ASP A 243 -3.89 -3.39 -21.89
C ASP A 243 -4.06 -3.44 -20.35
N TYR A 244 -3.56 -2.45 -19.60
CA TYR A 244 -3.82 -2.37 -18.17
C TYR A 244 -5.15 -1.67 -17.93
N GLN A 245 -5.98 -2.25 -17.08
CA GLN A 245 -7.13 -1.55 -16.52
C GLN A 245 -6.62 -0.46 -15.59
N THR A 246 -6.95 0.80 -15.87
CA THR A 246 -6.47 1.93 -15.07
C THR A 246 -7.29 2.11 -13.81
N GLY A 247 -6.61 2.54 -12.74
CA GLY A 247 -7.23 2.81 -11.45
C GLY A 247 -6.39 3.73 -10.57
N PHE A 248 -6.95 4.07 -9.42
CA PHE A 248 -6.28 4.82 -8.36
C PHE A 248 -6.26 4.03 -7.06
N ILE A 249 -5.17 4.13 -6.31
CA ILE A 249 -5.09 3.70 -4.91
C ILE A 249 -4.89 4.95 -4.04
N TYR A 250 -5.69 5.10 -3.00
CA TYR A 250 -5.72 6.27 -2.10
C TYR A 250 -5.99 5.87 -0.64
N TYR A 251 -5.72 6.77 0.32
CA TYR A 251 -5.95 6.55 1.75
C TYR A 251 -6.54 7.77 2.46
#